data_AF-A0A8S2YCQ4-F1
#
_entry.id   AF-A0A8S2YCQ4-F1
#
_cell.length_a   1.000
_cell.length_b   1.000
_cell.length_c   1.000
_cell.angle_alpha   90.00
_cell.angle_beta   90.00
_cell.angle_gamma   90.00
#
_symmetry.space_group_name_H-M   'P 1'
#
loop_
_entity.id
_entity.type
_entity.pdbx_description
1 polymer ?
#
loop_
_entity_poly.entity_id
_entity_poly.type
_entity_poly.pdbx_seq_one_letter_code
_entity_poly.pdbx_strand_id
1 'polypeptide(L)'
;LVNNMSKMNEALDKIVAKNEKVEQFMHDKIRSDKIIADDIELLKKNDKTLETNLVQHELKLKRHENLTTKHEDIFSKLMLPIVNEMSKVILSFNQDKQGRTIDPSLKTNLEVLRK
;
A
#
# COMPACT_ATOMS: atom_id res chain seq x y z
N LEU A 1 -47.03 -4.96 30.11
CA LEU A 1 -45.92 -5.57 29.33
C LEU A 1 -44.87 -6.21 30.25
N VAL A 2 -44.31 -5.47 31.22
CA VAL A 2 -43.31 -6.00 32.19
C VAL A 2 -43.81 -7.21 33.00
N ASN A 3 -45.05 -7.17 33.52
CA ASN A 3 -45.65 -8.31 34.24
C ASN A 3 -45.85 -9.58 33.39
N ASN A 4 -46.02 -9.45 32.07
CA ASN A 4 -46.19 -10.60 31.18
C ASN A 4 -44.83 -11.20 30.79
N MET A 5 -43.78 -10.38 30.63
CA MET A 5 -42.40 -10.88 30.45
C MET A 5 -41.90 -11.62 31.70
N SER A 6 -42.20 -11.13 32.90
CA SER A 6 -41.81 -11.80 34.15
C SER A 6 -42.42 -13.20 34.27
N LYS A 7 -43.72 -13.35 33.96
CA LYS A 7 -44.40 -14.66 33.97
C LYS A 7 -43.90 -15.60 32.86
N MET A 8 -43.50 -15.06 31.72
CA MET A 8 -42.93 -15.83 30.62
C MET A 8 -41.53 -16.35 30.97
N ASN A 9 -40.69 -15.55 31.64
CA ASN A 9 -39.41 -15.98 32.17
C ASN A 9 -39.56 -17.08 33.23
N GLU A 10 -40.47 -16.93 34.20
CA GLU A 10 -40.73 -17.98 35.20
C GLU A 10 -41.23 -19.30 34.58
N ALA A 11 -42.02 -19.23 33.50
CA ALA A 11 -42.49 -20.41 32.79
C ALA A 11 -41.36 -21.08 32.00
N LEU A 12 -40.49 -20.30 31.37
CA LEU A 12 -39.28 -20.79 30.70
C LEU A 12 -38.31 -21.43 31.69
N ASP A 13 -38.08 -20.81 32.85
CA ASP A 13 -37.22 -21.35 33.91
C ASP A 13 -37.73 -22.71 34.40
N LYS A 14 -39.06 -22.87 34.54
CA LYS A 14 -39.69 -24.16 34.91
C LYS A 14 -39.56 -25.22 33.82
N ILE A 15 -39.53 -24.84 32.54
CA ILE A 15 -39.37 -25.77 31.41
C ILE A 15 -37.91 -26.21 31.31
N VAL A 16 -36.97 -25.28 31.48
CA VAL A 16 -35.53 -25.55 31.52
C VAL A 16 -35.20 -26.48 32.69
N ALA A 17 -35.68 -26.18 33.90
CA ALA A 17 -35.42 -26.97 35.10
C ALA A 17 -36.03 -28.39 35.10
N LYS A 18 -36.99 -28.67 34.21
CA LYS A 18 -37.62 -30.00 34.09
C LYS A 18 -37.08 -30.82 32.92
N ASN A 19 -36.21 -30.25 32.09
CA ASN A 19 -35.74 -30.92 30.88
C ASN A 19 -34.25 -30.64 30.66
N GLU A 20 -33.44 -31.60 31.11
CA GLU A 20 -31.97 -31.60 31.01
C GLU A 20 -31.46 -31.30 29.59
N LYS A 21 -32.18 -31.74 28.54
CA LYS A 21 -31.83 -31.44 27.15
C LYS A 21 -32.01 -29.97 26.78
N VAL A 22 -32.98 -29.28 27.39
CA VAL A 22 -33.23 -27.85 27.16
C VAL A 22 -32.18 -27.02 27.89
N GLU A 23 -31.82 -27.40 29.12
CA GLU A 23 -30.72 -26.79 29.87
C GLU A 23 -29.38 -26.93 29.10
N GLN A 24 -29.10 -28.13 28.60
CA GLN A 24 -27.89 -28.40 27.81
C GLN A 24 -27.88 -27.61 26.49
N PHE A 25 -29.01 -27.53 25.79
CA PHE A 25 -29.15 -26.69 24.59
C PHE A 25 -28.91 -25.20 24.89
N MET A 26 -29.43 -24.68 26.01
CA MET A 26 -29.22 -23.29 26.41
C MET A 26 -27.75 -23.02 26.73
N HIS A 27 -27.07 -23.94 27.43
CA HIS A 27 -25.63 -23.83 27.69
C HIS A 27 -24.79 -23.88 26.42
N ASP A 28 -25.10 -24.80 25.50
CA ASP A 28 -24.39 -24.91 24.22
C ASP A 28 -24.59 -23.65 23.37
N LYS A 29 -25.81 -23.10 23.37
CA LYS A 29 -26.11 -21.85 22.68
C LYS A 29 -25.35 -20.67 23.28
N ILE A 30 -25.35 -20.51 24.60
CA ILE A 30 -24.59 -19.45 25.29
C ILE A 30 -23.09 -19.58 24.99
N ARG A 31 -22.56 -20.79 24.98
CA ARG A 31 -21.16 -21.04 24.61
C ARG A 31 -20.89 -20.65 23.15
N SER A 32 -21.77 -21.05 22.23
CA SER A 32 -21.64 -20.70 20.81
C SER A 32 -21.69 -19.19 20.59
N ASP A 33 -22.64 -18.50 21.22
CA ASP A 33 -22.80 -17.05 21.11
C ASP A 33 -21.56 -16.32 21.64
N LYS A 34 -20.93 -16.85 22.70
CA LYS A 34 -19.66 -16.31 23.22
C LYS A 34 -18.52 -16.46 22.21
N ILE A 35 -18.37 -17.63 21.58
CA ILE A 35 -17.33 -17.86 20.56
C ILE A 35 -17.52 -16.90 19.39
N ILE A 36 -18.76 -16.71 18.92
CA ILE A 36 -19.07 -15.77 17.84
C ILE A 36 -18.72 -14.33 18.23
N ALA A 37 -18.99 -13.93 19.47
CA ALA A 37 -18.64 -12.60 19.96
C ALA A 37 -17.11 -12.38 19.99
N ASP A 38 -16.36 -13.37 20.48
CA ASP A 38 -14.89 -13.33 20.51
C ASP A 38 -14.30 -13.24 19.08
N ASP A 39 -14.86 -14.00 18.13
CA ASP A 39 -14.45 -13.97 16.72
C ASP A 39 -14.74 -12.59 16.07
N ILE A 40 -15.89 -12.00 16.35
CA ILE A 40 -16.24 -10.65 15.87
C ILE A 40 -15.27 -9.61 16.42
N GLU A 41 -14.87 -9.71 17.69
CA GLU A 41 -13.91 -8.80 18.30
C GLU A 41 -12.52 -8.95 17.67
N LEU A 42 -12.08 -10.17 17.40
CA LEU A 42 -10.84 -10.47 16.70
C LEU A 42 -10.82 -9.86 15.29
N LEU A 43 -11.92 -10.04 14.53
CA LEU A 43 -12.06 -9.47 13.19
C LEU A 43 -11.98 -7.95 13.22
N LYS A 44 -12.67 -7.29 14.16
CA LYS A 44 -12.60 -5.82 14.34
C LYS A 44 -11.19 -5.33 14.67
N LYS A 45 -10.43 -6.09 15.46
CA LYS A 45 -9.04 -5.76 15.79
C LYS A 45 -8.11 -5.90 14.58
N ASN A 46 -8.30 -6.96 13.78
CA ASN A 46 -7.55 -7.18 12.56
C ASN A 46 -7.82 -6.09 11.52
N ASP A 47 -9.07 -5.67 11.38
CA ASP A 47 -9.50 -4.61 10.46
C ASP A 47 -8.80 -3.26 10.76
N LYS A 48 -8.79 -2.83 12.02
CA LYS A 48 -8.04 -1.62 12.44
C LYS A 48 -6.54 -1.70 12.14
N THR A 49 -5.96 -2.90 12.26
CA THR A 49 -4.54 -3.12 11.96
C THR A 49 -4.28 -3.01 10.46
N LEU A 50 -5.19 -3.57 9.64
CA LEU A 50 -5.15 -3.48 8.18
C LEU A 50 -5.27 -2.03 7.70
N GLU A 51 -6.22 -1.25 8.21
CA GLU A 51 -6.35 0.17 7.88
C GLU A 51 -5.06 0.94 8.19
N THR A 52 -4.49 0.72 9.37
CA THR A 52 -3.24 1.37 9.79
C THR A 52 -2.08 1.02 8.86
N ASN A 53 -1.94 -0.26 8.51
CA ASN A 53 -0.89 -0.72 7.59
C ASN A 53 -1.07 -0.13 6.19
N LEU A 54 -2.31 0.00 5.72
CA LEU A 54 -2.63 0.54 4.40
C LEU A 54 -2.26 2.03 4.31
N VAL A 55 -2.61 2.82 5.33
CA VAL A 55 -2.20 4.24 5.44
C VAL A 55 -0.67 4.37 5.46
N GLN A 56 0.04 3.51 6.21
CA GLN A 56 1.49 3.52 6.23
C GLN A 56 2.11 3.17 4.87
N HIS A 57 1.53 2.23 4.14
CA HIS A 57 1.98 1.85 2.81
C HIS A 57 1.76 2.98 1.78
N GLU A 58 0.61 3.66 1.82
CA GLU A 58 0.35 4.80 0.95
C GLU A 58 1.36 5.94 1.19
N LEU A 59 1.68 6.22 2.46
CA LEU A 59 2.72 7.19 2.81
C LEU A 59 4.11 6.80 2.29
N LYS A 60 4.47 5.51 2.36
CA LYS A 60 5.73 5.01 1.80
C LYS A 60 5.77 5.16 0.28
N LEU A 61 4.67 4.84 -0.41
CA LEU A 61 4.55 5.03 -1.86
C LEU A 61 4.75 6.49 -2.26
N LYS A 62 4.04 7.43 -1.62
CA LYS A 62 4.21 8.87 -1.88
C LYS A 62 5.64 9.36 -1.64
N ARG A 63 6.32 8.83 -0.61
CA ARG A 63 7.74 9.16 -0.36
C ARG A 63 8.65 8.62 -1.46
N HIS A 64 8.39 7.40 -1.93
CA HIS A 64 9.16 6.79 -3.00
C HIS A 64 8.97 7.54 -4.32
N GLU A 65 7.74 7.86 -4.70
CA GLU A 65 7.44 8.67 -5.90
C GLU A 65 8.16 10.01 -5.86
N ASN A 66 8.07 10.73 -4.74
CA ASN A 66 8.78 12.00 -4.56
C ASN A 66 10.31 11.85 -4.64
N LEU A 67 10.86 10.74 -4.15
CA LEU A 67 12.30 10.47 -4.26
C LEU A 67 12.68 10.22 -5.72
N THR A 68 11.95 9.36 -6.43
CA THR A 68 12.17 9.10 -7.85
C THR A 68 12.14 10.38 -8.66
N THR A 69 11.13 11.23 -8.50
CA THR A 69 11.03 12.51 -9.22
C THR A 69 12.22 13.43 -8.89
N LYS A 70 12.68 13.49 -7.63
CA LYS A 70 13.88 14.26 -7.28
C LYS A 70 15.13 13.71 -7.92
N HIS A 71 15.29 12.38 -7.96
CA HIS A 71 16.44 11.74 -8.60
C HIS A 71 16.43 11.99 -10.11
N GLU A 72 15.28 11.91 -10.77
CA GLU A 72 15.12 12.23 -12.19
C GLU A 72 15.42 13.71 -12.49
N ASP A 73 14.97 14.63 -11.63
CA ASP A 73 15.24 16.07 -11.76
C ASP A 73 16.73 16.38 -11.56
N ILE A 74 17.38 15.77 -10.55
CA ILE A 74 18.82 15.90 -10.31
C ILE A 74 19.61 15.31 -11.48
N PHE A 75 19.23 14.12 -11.96
CA PHE A 75 19.86 13.47 -13.10
C PHE A 75 19.76 14.36 -14.34
N SER A 76 18.57 14.88 -14.64
CA SER A 76 18.35 15.77 -15.79
C SER A 76 19.16 17.07 -15.66
N LYS A 77 19.25 17.65 -14.46
CA LYS A 77 19.99 18.90 -14.22
C LYS A 77 21.50 18.75 -14.24
N LEU A 78 22.05 17.57 -13.94
CA LEU A 78 23.49 17.36 -13.88
C LEU A 78 24.02 16.58 -15.09
N MET A 79 23.40 15.44 -15.40
CA MET A 79 23.91 14.54 -16.43
C MET A 79 23.68 15.06 -17.84
N LEU A 80 22.51 15.67 -18.13
CA LEU A 80 22.27 16.22 -19.47
C LEU A 80 23.24 17.37 -19.80
N PRO A 81 23.51 18.35 -18.92
CA PRO A 81 24.54 19.35 -19.17
C PRO A 81 25.94 18.74 -19.34
N ILE A 82 26.32 17.76 -18.51
CA ILE A 82 27.62 17.09 -18.63
C ILE A 82 27.76 16.39 -19.99
N VAL A 83 26.75 15.62 -20.41
CA VAL A 83 26.74 14.96 -21.73
C VAL A 83 26.80 16.00 -22.86
N ASN A 84 26.10 17.12 -22.72
CA ASN A 84 26.14 18.21 -23.69
C ASN A 84 27.53 18.83 -23.84
N GLU A 85 28.19 19.16 -22.72
CA GLU A 85 29.55 19.72 -22.70
C GLU A 85 30.58 18.71 -23.22
N MET A 86 30.52 17.45 -22.78
CA MET A 86 31.42 16.41 -23.31
C MET A 86 31.26 16.23 -24.82
N SER A 87 30.02 16.25 -25.33
CA SER A 87 29.77 16.18 -26.77
C SER A 87 30.35 17.39 -27.53
N LYS A 88 30.38 18.59 -26.93
CA LYS A 88 31.05 19.75 -27.54
C LYS A 88 32.57 19.54 -27.62
N VAL A 89 33.16 19.01 -26.55
CA VAL A 89 34.60 18.69 -26.50
C VAL A 89 34.97 17.61 -27.53
N ILE A 90 34.17 16.54 -27.64
CA ILE A 90 34.39 15.49 -28.65
C ILE A 90 34.31 16.09 -30.07
N LEU A 91 33.35 16.98 -30.31
CA LEU A 91 33.24 17.66 -31.60
C LEU A 91 34.39 18.61 -31.90
N SER A 92 35.01 19.24 -30.89
CA SER A 92 36.21 20.07 -31.12
C SER A 92 37.44 19.24 -31.46
N PHE A 93 37.53 18.00 -30.95
CA PHE A 93 38.55 17.03 -31.40
C PHE A 93 38.27 16.46 -32.79
N ASN A 94 37.03 16.56 -33.27
CA ASN A 94 36.61 16.07 -34.59
C ASN A 94 36.85 17.07 -35.72
N GLN A 95 37.90 17.90 -35.59
CA GLN A 95 38.28 18.90 -36.57
C GLN A 95 39.76 18.76 -36.91
N ASP A 96 40.10 18.89 -38.19
CA ASP A 96 41.49 18.94 -38.62
C ASP A 96 42.14 20.30 -38.28
N LYS A 97 43.44 20.46 -38.56
CA LYS A 97 44.17 21.72 -38.29
C LYS A 97 43.63 22.93 -39.06
N GLN A 98 42.74 22.73 -40.04
CA GLN A 98 42.08 23.75 -40.84
C GLN A 98 40.61 23.96 -40.44
N GLY A 99 40.14 23.28 -39.38
CA GLY A 99 38.77 23.37 -38.88
C GLY A 99 37.75 22.52 -39.63
N ARG A 100 38.18 21.61 -40.53
CA ARG A 100 37.27 20.74 -41.30
C ARG A 100 36.91 19.50 -40.49
N THR A 101 35.64 19.12 -40.53
CA THR A 101 35.14 17.92 -39.83
C THR A 101 35.83 16.66 -40.34
N ILE A 102 36.40 15.86 -39.43
CA ILE A 102 37.10 14.61 -39.75
C ILE A 102 36.09 13.47 -39.96
N ASP A 103 35.13 13.32 -39.05
CA ASP A 103 34.05 12.35 -39.12
C ASP A 103 32.67 13.04 -39.08
N PRO A 104 31.99 13.21 -40.23
CA PRO A 104 30.66 13.82 -40.30
C PRO A 104 29.59 13.02 -39.54
N SER A 105 29.74 11.70 -39.43
CA SER A 105 28.76 10.81 -38.80
C SER A 105 28.76 10.92 -37.27
N LEU A 106 29.92 11.25 -36.69
CA LEU A 106 30.07 11.46 -35.25
C LEU A 106 29.15 12.57 -34.73
N LYS A 107 28.99 13.65 -35.51
CA LYS A 107 28.09 14.76 -35.13
C LYS A 107 26.63 14.30 -35.07
N THR A 108 26.18 13.57 -36.08
CA THR A 108 24.81 13.04 -36.13
C THR A 108 24.54 12.07 -34.97
N ASN A 109 25.49 11.17 -34.67
CA ASN A 109 25.34 10.21 -33.58
C ASN A 109 25.29 10.89 -32.20
N LEU A 110 26.08 11.95 -31.99
CA LEU A 110 26.06 12.74 -30.74
C LEU A 110 24.79 13.59 -30.61
N GLU A 111 24.22 14.09 -31.71
CA GLU A 111 22.95 14.82 -31.69
C GLU A 111 21.76 13.92 -31.34
N VAL A 112 21.80 12.64 -31.69
CA VAL A 112 20.80 11.64 -31.28
C VAL A 112 20.88 11.37 -29.77
N LEU A 113 22.08 11.32 -29.19
CA LEU A 113 22.30 11.13 -27.75
C LEU A 113 21.90 12.34 -26.88
N ARG A 114 21.62 13.50 -27.50
CA ARG A 114 21.19 14.74 -26.82
C ARG A 114 19.67 14.90 -26.75
N LYS A 115 18.90 14.07 -27.47
CA LYS A 115 17.42 14.06 -27.47
C LYS A 115 16.91 13.11 -26.40
#